data_AF-A0A5C6FLP2-F1
#
_entry.id   AF-A0A5C6FLP2-F1
#
_cell.length_a   1.000
_cell.length_b   1.000
_cell.length_c   1.000
_cell.angle_alpha   90.00
_cell.angle_beta   90.00
_cell.angle_gamma   90.00
#
_symmetry.space_group_name_H-M   'P 1'
#
loop_
_entity.id
_entity.type
_entity.pdbx_description
1 polymer ?
#
loop_
_entity_poly.entity_id
_entity_poly.type
_entity_poly.pdbx_seq_one_letter_code
_entity_poly.pdbx_strand_id
1 'polypeptide(L)'
;MLRCPVDGSQLELVPPDLLGQVNQWIEEKRLFNTADQAVSEPIEAGLRPTGRPVIYPVRAGIPTLVPDEAIRLPDESGAGGETDAADH
;
A
#
# COMPACT_ATOMS: atom_id res chain seq x y z
N MET A 1 5.36 -19.65 -6.79
CA MET A 1 5.45 -19.06 -5.43
C MET A 1 5.94 -17.62 -5.60
N LEU A 2 5.13 -16.63 -5.27
CA LEU A 2 5.48 -15.20 -5.40
C LEU A 2 6.00 -14.72 -4.04
N ARG A 3 7.27 -14.29 -3.98
CA ARG A 3 7.91 -13.73 -2.77
C ARG A 3 8.34 -12.28 -3.05
N CYS A 4 8.29 -11.44 -2.03
CA CYS A 4 8.67 -10.04 -2.10
C CYS A 4 10.17 -9.87 -2.39
N PRO A 5 10.59 -9.06 -3.38
CA PRO A 5 11.99 -8.92 -3.81
C PRO A 5 12.84 -8.03 -2.89
N VAL A 6 12.23 -7.33 -1.93
CA VAL A 6 12.95 -6.36 -1.07
C VAL A 6 13.43 -6.99 0.24
N ASP A 7 12.58 -7.75 0.94
CA ASP A 7 12.90 -8.31 2.27
C ASP A 7 12.47 -9.78 2.44
N GLY A 8 11.80 -10.38 1.44
CA GLY A 8 11.18 -11.71 1.60
C GLY A 8 9.96 -11.74 2.53
N SER A 9 9.56 -10.59 3.07
CA SER A 9 8.37 -10.41 3.90
C SER A 9 7.08 -10.81 3.17
N GLN A 10 6.12 -11.31 3.94
CA GLN A 10 4.83 -11.75 3.42
C GLN A 10 4.05 -10.54 2.89
N LEU A 11 3.69 -10.61 1.60
CA LEU A 11 2.75 -9.68 1.00
C LEU A 11 1.37 -10.28 1.13
N GLU A 12 0.46 -9.53 1.72
CA GLU A 12 -0.93 -9.93 1.86
C GLU A 12 -1.73 -9.30 0.74
N LEU A 13 -2.62 -10.10 0.14
CA LEU A 13 -3.54 -9.58 -0.86
C LEU A 13 -4.55 -8.67 -0.15
N VAL A 14 -4.75 -7.47 -0.70
CA VAL A 14 -5.77 -6.55 -0.23
C VAL A 14 -7.14 -7.22 -0.39
N PRO A 15 -7.97 -7.27 0.68
CA PRO A 15 -9.29 -7.89 0.60
C PRO A 15 -10.20 -7.09 -0.35
N PRO A 16 -11.19 -7.74 -0.98
CA PRO A 16 -12.06 -7.12 -1.98
C PRO A 16 -12.83 -5.90 -1.42
N ASP A 17 -13.23 -5.92 -0.15
CA ASP A 17 -13.88 -4.78 0.52
C ASP A 17 -12.98 -3.54 0.59
N LEU A 18 -11.68 -3.72 0.88
CA LEU A 18 -10.71 -2.63 0.91
C LEU A 18 -10.33 -2.20 -0.51
N LEU A 19 -10.22 -3.15 -1.45
CA LEU A 19 -9.96 -2.86 -2.86
C LEU A 19 -11.04 -1.93 -3.45
N GLY A 20 -12.31 -2.20 -3.15
CA GLY A 20 -13.43 -1.35 -3.56
C GLY A 20 -13.31 0.08 -3.03
N GLN A 21 -12.94 0.22 -1.74
CA GLN A 21 -12.70 1.54 -1.12
C GLN A 21 -11.51 2.27 -1.74
N VAL A 22 -10.40 1.56 -1.98
CA VAL A 22 -9.20 2.11 -2.63
C VAL A 22 -9.55 2.63 -4.02
N ASN A 23 -10.25 1.84 -4.84
CA ASN A 23 -10.67 2.29 -6.17
C ASN A 23 -11.60 3.50 -6.11
N GLN A 24 -12.51 3.56 -5.13
CA GLN A 24 -13.34 4.73 -4.91
C GLN A 24 -12.51 5.97 -4.55
N TRP A 25 -11.52 5.86 -3.66
CA TRP A 25 -10.64 6.99 -3.33
C TRP A 25 -9.72 7.42 -4.49
N ILE A 26 -9.34 6.50 -5.36
CA ILE A 26 -8.61 6.78 -6.61
C ILE A 26 -9.51 7.60 -7.55
N GLU A 27 -10.77 7.20 -7.73
CA GLU A 27 -11.74 7.95 -8.54
C GLU A 27 -11.99 9.35 -7.97
N GLU A 28 -12.04 9.48 -6.65
CA GLU A 28 -12.13 10.77 -5.96
C GLU A 28 -10.82 11.60 -6.02
N LYS A 29 -9.74 11.06 -6.59
CA LYS A 29 -8.38 11.68 -6.64
C LYS A 29 -7.84 12.04 -5.26
N ARG A 30 -8.13 11.22 -4.25
CA ARG A 30 -7.73 11.42 -2.86
C ARG A 30 -6.50 10.62 -2.46
N LEU A 31 -6.11 9.63 -3.26
CA LEU A 31 -4.92 8.83 -3.02
C LEU A 31 -3.71 9.36 -3.77
N PHE A 32 -2.56 9.26 -3.11
CA PHE A 32 -1.26 9.62 -3.64
C PHE A 32 -0.29 8.46 -3.46
N ASN A 33 0.67 8.33 -4.37
CA ASN A 33 1.75 7.37 -4.22
C ASN A 33 2.85 7.89 -3.27
N THR A 34 3.85 7.08 -2.96
CA THR A 34 5.00 7.50 -2.14
C THR A 34 5.80 8.65 -2.77
N ALA A 35 5.74 8.80 -4.10
CA ALA A 35 6.32 9.93 -4.83
C ALA A 35 5.45 11.21 -4.86
N ASP A 36 4.40 11.30 -4.05
CA ASP A 36 3.47 12.45 -3.96
C ASP A 36 2.72 12.76 -5.28
N GLN A 37 2.57 11.74 -6.14
CA GLN A 37 1.78 11.82 -7.36
C GLN A 37 0.37 11.28 -7.12
N ALA A 38 -0.64 12.00 -7.61
CA ALA A 38 -2.03 11.59 -7.52
C ALA A 38 -2.25 10.28 -8.30
N VAL A 39 -2.87 9.30 -7.64
CA VAL A 39 -3.24 8.04 -8.28
C VAL A 39 -4.57 8.25 -8.99
N SER A 40 -4.57 8.13 -10.31
CA SER A 40 -5.79 8.24 -11.13
C SER A 40 -6.21 6.92 -11.78
N GLU A 41 -5.36 5.90 -11.70
CA GLU A 41 -5.61 4.60 -12.30
C GLU A 41 -6.10 3.60 -11.25
N PRO A 42 -7.29 3.01 -11.43
CA PRO A 42 -7.80 1.98 -10.54
C PRO A 42 -6.93 0.72 -10.64
N ILE A 43 -7.02 -0.11 -9.61
CA ILE A 43 -6.20 -1.31 -9.46
C ILE A 43 -7.10 -2.55 -9.44
N GLU A 44 -6.61 -3.65 -10.01
CA GLU A 44 -7.33 -4.92 -10.04
C GLU A 44 -7.13 -5.71 -8.74
N ALA A 45 -5.95 -5.56 -8.14
CA ALA A 45 -5.64 -6.06 -6.81
C ALA A 45 -4.56 -5.17 -6.18
N GLY A 46 -4.36 -5.34 -4.87
CA GLY A 46 -3.30 -4.68 -4.13
C GLY A 46 -2.52 -5.70 -3.31
N LEU A 47 -1.22 -5.47 -3.17
CA LEU A 47 -0.38 -6.21 -2.24
C LEU A 47 0.05 -5.26 -1.13
N ARG A 48 -0.28 -5.59 0.11
CA ARG A 48 0.12 -4.82 1.28
C ARG A 48 1.21 -5.58 2.04
N PRO A 49 2.37 -4.97 2.31
CA PRO A 49 3.32 -5.52 3.26
C PRO A 49 2.79 -5.36 4.70
N THR A 50 3.04 -6.37 5.54
CA THR A 50 2.70 -6.30 6.97
C THR A 50 3.47 -5.14 7.63
N GLY A 51 2.74 -4.29 8.37
CA GLY A 51 3.34 -3.19 9.14
C GLY A 51 3.64 -1.90 8.37
N ARG A 52 3.22 -1.75 7.10
CA ARG A 52 3.30 -0.45 6.40
C ARG A 52 1.94 -0.02 5.83
N PRO A 53 1.60 1.28 5.89
CA PRO A 53 0.35 1.82 5.36
C PRO A 53 0.46 2.10 3.84
N VAL A 54 0.99 1.14 3.09
CA VAL A 54 1.14 1.25 1.63
C VAL A 54 0.59 0.01 0.94
N ILE A 55 0.11 0.21 -0.29
CA ILE A 55 -0.31 -0.87 -1.19
C ILE A 55 0.52 -0.81 -2.46
N TYR A 56 1.07 -1.94 -2.86
CA TYR A 56 1.62 -2.14 -4.19
C TYR A 56 0.48 -2.51 -5.15
N PRO A 57 0.20 -1.67 -6.16
CA PRO A 57 -0.90 -1.92 -7.08
C PRO A 57 -0.57 -3.10 -8.00
N VAL A 58 -1.61 -3.88 -8.35
CA VAL A 58 -1.55 -4.94 -9.35
C VAL A 58 -2.41 -4.52 -10.54
N ARG A 59 -1.79 -4.42 -11.71
CA ARG A 59 -2.43 -4.01 -12.97
C ARG A 59 -2.10 -5.02 -14.06
N ALA A 60 -3.09 -5.42 -14.84
CA ALA A 60 -3.02 -6.53 -15.79
C ALA A 60 -2.43 -7.82 -15.20
N GLY A 61 -2.68 -8.08 -13.90
CA GLY A 61 -2.08 -9.19 -13.16
C GLY A 61 -0.58 -9.04 -12.85
N ILE A 62 0.04 -7.89 -13.13
CA ILE A 62 1.44 -7.60 -12.86
C ILE A 62 1.53 -6.74 -11.58
N PRO A 63 2.14 -7.23 -10.50
CA PRO A 63 2.36 -6.43 -9.30
C PRO A 63 3.49 -5.42 -9.51
N THR A 64 3.20 -4.15 -9.30
CA THR A 64 4.18 -3.07 -9.31
C THR A 64 4.86 -3.01 -7.95
N LEU A 65 6.04 -3.62 -7.83
CA LEU A 65 6.84 -3.65 -6.60
C LEU A 65 7.86 -2.50 -6.56
N VAL A 66 7.43 -1.32 -7.01
CA VAL A 66 8.25 -0.09 -7.01
C VAL A 66 7.83 0.75 -5.81
N PRO A 67 8.76 1.12 -4.90
CA PRO A 67 8.43 1.85 -3.68
C PRO A 67 7.83 3.24 -3.95
N ASP A 68 8.32 3.94 -4.99
CA ASP A 68 7.79 5.24 -5.43
C ASP A 68 6.35 5.15 -5.95
N GLU A 69 5.98 4.02 -6.55
CA GLU A 69 4.63 3.80 -7.09
C GLU A 69 3.66 3.18 -6.08
N ALA A 70 4.12 2.87 -4.87
CA ALA A 70 3.25 2.34 -3.83
C ALA A 70 2.21 3.38 -3.42
N ILE A 71 0.95 2.98 -3.34
CA ILE A 71 -0.19 3.82 -2.99
C ILE A 71 -0.20 3.98 -1.48
N ARG A 72 -0.13 5.23 -0.98
CA ARG A 72 -0.30 5.51 0.45
C ARG A 72 -1.76 5.37 0.82
N LEU A 73 -2.03 4.52 1.80
CA LEU A 73 -3.37 4.43 2.39
C LEU A 73 -3.56 5.57 3.39
N PRO A 74 -4.75 6.22 3.41
CA PRO A 74 -5.12 7.06 4.53
C PRO A 74 -5.10 6.19 5.80
N ASP A 75 -4.45 6.69 6.84
CA ASP A 75 -4.26 5.97 8.10
C ASP A 75 -5.64 5.66 8.70
N GLU A 76 -6.00 4.38 8.84
CA GLU A 76 -7.10 3.95 9.72
C GLU A 76 -6.62 4.00 11.19
N SER A 77 -5.97 5.11 11.55
CA SER A 77 -5.45 5.56 12.85
C SER A 77 -4.72 4.52 13.71
N GLY A 78 -3.38 4.60 13.76
CA GLY A 78 -2.55 4.27 14.92
C GLY A 78 -2.91 3.01 15.73
N ALA A 79 -2.23 1.88 15.47
CA ALA A 79 -2.19 0.77 16.42
C ALA A 79 -0.88 -0.04 16.30
N GLY A 80 0.02 0.19 17.26
CA GLY A 80 1.21 -0.60 17.63
C GLY A 80 2.46 -0.25 16.82
N GLY A 81 3.56 0.27 17.35
CA GLY A 81 4.17 0.35 18.69
C GLY A 81 5.67 0.47 18.39
N GLU A 82 6.59 1.11 19.11
CA GLU A 82 6.78 1.47 20.51
C GLU A 82 7.96 2.46 20.46
N THR A 83 7.74 3.72 20.84
CA THR A 83 8.42 4.43 21.95
C THR A 83 9.86 3.99 22.30
N ASP A 84 10.69 5.03 22.43
CA ASP A 84 11.90 5.15 23.24
C ASP A 84 13.27 4.85 22.61
N ALA A 85 13.95 5.94 22.26
CA ALA A 85 15.37 6.09 22.56
C ALA A 85 15.59 7.54 23.02
N ALA A 86 15.18 7.83 24.25
CA ALA A 86 15.76 8.90 25.04
C ALA A 86 17.14 8.48 25.58
N ASP A 87 18.00 9.48 25.77
CA ASP A 87 19.17 9.54 26.66
C ASP A 87 20.52 8.95 26.16
N HIS A 88 21.43 9.81 25.67
CA HIS A 88 22.39 10.55 26.51
C HIS A 88 23.13 11.64 25.70
#